data_AF-E4TLK8-F1
#
_entry.id   AF-E4TLK8-F1
#
_cell.length_a   1.000
_cell.length_b   1.000
_cell.length_c   1.000
_cell.angle_alpha   90.00
_cell.angle_beta   90.00
_cell.angle_gamma   90.00
#
_symmetry.space_group_name_H-M   'P 1'
#
loop_
_entity.id
_entity.type
_entity.pdbx_description
1 polymer ?
#
loop_
_entity_poly.entity_id
_entity_poly.type
_entity_poly.pdbx_seq_one_letter_code
_entity_poly.pdbx_strand_id
1 'polypeptide(L)'
;MILKKLILENTGPIHNINHSFEAKDNVIKPLVLVGRNGSGKSIAISFIINSIIAGKQVIFDDVEVEKGKVYKLRSSNYIRNGEDFYHGKIELLGSFYCSEFQLNLTRKEFEEKLKYTPLH
;
A
#
# COMPACT_ATOMS: atom_id res chain seq x y z
N MET A 1 -4.65 -0.08 16.24
CA MET A 1 -3.81 0.42 15.12
C MET A 1 -4.48 1.65 14.54
N ILE A 2 -3.78 2.78 14.47
CA ILE A 2 -4.28 4.07 13.96
C ILE A 2 -3.46 4.45 12.73
N LEU A 3 -4.11 4.82 11.62
CA LEU A 3 -3.45 5.25 10.39
C LEU A 3 -2.74 6.61 10.59
N LYS A 4 -1.48 6.69 10.19
CA LYS A 4 -0.66 7.91 10.23
C LYS A 4 -0.31 8.41 8.83
N LYS A 5 -0.02 7.51 7.90
CA LYS A 5 0.30 7.87 6.51
C LYS A 5 -0.18 6.80 5.53
N LEU A 6 -0.62 7.23 4.36
CA LEU A 6 -0.91 6.38 3.21
C LEU A 6 -0.18 6.94 1.98
N ILE A 7 0.63 6.09 1.36
CA ILE A 7 1.27 6.33 0.07
C ILE A 7 0.81 5.23 -0.89
N LEU A 8 0.30 5.62 -2.05
CA LEU A 8 0.01 4.74 -3.17
C LEU A 8 0.50 5.41 -4.44
N GLU A 9 1.48 4.81 -5.10
CA GLU A 9 2.05 5.27 -6.34
C GLU A 9 1.86 4.18 -7.39
N ASN A 10 1.41 4.58 -8.57
CA ASN A 10 1.26 3.71 -9.73
C ASN A 10 0.46 2.41 -9.44
N THR A 11 -0.58 2.55 -8.62
CA THR A 11 -1.40 1.44 -8.11
C THR A 11 -2.70 1.28 -8.89
N GLY A 12 -2.72 0.39 -9.86
CA GLY A 12 -3.84 0.19 -10.78
C GLY A 12 -4.22 1.52 -11.45
N PRO A 13 -5.46 2.03 -11.28
CA PRO A 13 -5.87 3.32 -11.84
C PRO A 13 -5.44 4.53 -10.99
N ILE A 14 -4.74 4.34 -9.87
CA ILE A 14 -4.24 5.42 -9.00
C ILE A 14 -2.84 5.81 -9.49
N HIS A 15 -2.64 7.10 -9.78
CA HIS A 15 -1.31 7.63 -10.08
C HIS A 15 -0.52 7.92 -8.80
N ASN A 16 -1.08 8.76 -7.92
CA ASN A 16 -0.44 9.12 -6.66
C ASN A 16 -1.49 9.45 -5.58
N ILE A 17 -1.31 8.87 -4.40
CA ILE A 17 -1.89 9.31 -3.13
C ILE A 17 -0.74 9.41 -2.16
N ASN A 18 -0.53 10.58 -1.55
CA ASN A 18 0.41 10.76 -0.46
C ASN A 18 -0.28 11.61 0.61
N HIS A 19 -0.89 10.94 1.58
CA HIS A 19 -1.72 11.57 2.59
C HIS A 19 -1.25 11.22 3.99
N SER A 20 -1.12 12.24 4.83
CA SER A 20 -0.82 12.09 6.26
C SER A 20 -2.08 12.38 7.07
N PHE A 21 -2.40 11.48 8.00
CA PHE A 21 -3.55 11.59 8.86
C PHE A 21 -3.15 12.35 10.13
N GLU A 22 -3.83 13.47 10.37
CA GLU A 22 -3.69 14.22 11.60
C GLU A 22 -4.62 13.66 12.66
N ALA A 23 -4.07 13.31 13.82
CA ALA A 23 -4.85 13.04 15.02
C ALA A 23 -4.88 14.33 15.87
N LYS A 24 -6.08 14.78 16.22
CA LYS A 24 -6.28 15.84 17.22
C LYS A 24 -6.93 15.20 18.45
N ASP A 25 -6.33 15.38 19.63
CA ASP A 25 -6.86 14.84 20.89
C ASP A 25 -7.13 13.32 20.84
N ASN A 26 -6.22 12.55 20.22
CA ASN A 26 -6.36 11.10 19.93
C ASN A 26 -7.53 10.72 18.99
N VAL A 27 -8.17 11.68 18.33
CA VAL A 27 -9.22 11.45 17.32
C VAL A 27 -8.66 11.70 15.93
N ILE A 28 -8.77 10.70 15.03
CA ILE A 28 -8.45 10.88 13.62
C ILE A 28 -9.68 11.44 12.89
N LYS A 29 -9.45 12.38 11.97
CA LYS A 29 -10.48 12.82 11.02
C LYS A 29 -10.92 11.62 10.14
N PRO A 30 -12.23 11.42 9.89
CA PRO A 30 -12.70 10.41 8.94
C PRO A 30 -12.10 10.62 7.54
N LEU A 31 -11.71 9.52 6.89
CA LEU A 31 -11.29 9.54 5.48
C LEU A 31 -12.48 9.25 4.57
N VAL A 32 -12.68 10.10 3.57
CA VAL A 32 -13.65 9.86 2.50
C VAL A 32 -12.91 9.76 1.17
N LEU A 33 -13.07 8.63 0.46
CA LEU A 33 -12.51 8.42 -0.87
C LEU A 33 -13.57 8.70 -1.94
N VAL A 34 -13.37 9.77 -2.72
CA VAL A 34 -14.30 10.19 -3.77
C VAL A 34 -13.64 10.07 -5.14
N GLY A 35 -14.40 9.65 -6.14
CA GLY A 35 -13.92 9.49 -7.51
C GLY A 35 -14.91 8.69 -8.36
N ARG A 36 -14.75 8.73 -9.69
CA ARG A 36 -15.59 7.96 -10.63
C ARG A 36 -15.42 6.45 -10.44
N ASN A 37 -16.37 5.65 -10.92
CA ASN A 37 -16.21 4.19 -10.92
C ASN A 37 -14.96 3.80 -11.71
N GLY A 38 -14.22 2.81 -11.21
CA GLY A 38 -12.93 2.41 -11.77
C GLY A 38 -11.73 3.30 -11.40
N SER A 39 -11.89 4.36 -10.59
CA SER A 39 -10.78 5.25 -10.19
C SER A 39 -9.86 4.69 -9.11
N GLY A 40 -10.07 3.45 -8.66
CA GLY A 40 -9.20 2.80 -7.66
C GLY A 40 -9.63 2.95 -6.20
N LYS A 41 -10.83 3.48 -5.90
CA LYS A 41 -11.35 3.58 -4.52
C LYS A 41 -11.25 2.25 -3.76
N SER A 42 -11.74 1.16 -4.36
CA SER A 42 -11.68 -0.17 -3.75
C SER A 42 -10.25 -0.69 -3.63
N ILE A 43 -9.36 -0.33 -4.55
CA ILE A 43 -7.94 -0.71 -4.50
C ILE A 43 -7.25 -0.07 -3.30
N ALA A 44 -7.48 1.22 -3.05
CA ALA A 44 -6.96 1.91 -1.88
C ALA A 44 -7.48 1.30 -0.58
N ILE A 45 -8.79 1.01 -0.50
CA ILE A 45 -9.40 0.37 0.68
C ILE A 45 -8.79 -1.02 0.91
N SER A 46 -8.73 -1.87 -0.12
CA SER A 46 -8.14 -3.21 -0.01
C SER A 46 -6.67 -3.15 0.44
N PHE A 47 -5.89 -2.19 -0.06
CA PHE A 47 -4.51 -2.00 0.38
C PHE A 47 -4.41 -1.68 1.88
N ILE A 48 -5.25 -0.75 2.36
CA ILE A 48 -5.30 -0.39 3.78
C ILE A 48 -5.64 -1.61 4.64
N ILE A 49 -6.71 -2.33 4.29
CA ILE A 49 -7.17 -3.51 5.05
C ILE A 49 -6.12 -4.62 5.04
N ASN A 50 -5.55 -4.95 3.88
CA ASN A 50 -4.52 -5.97 3.77
C ASN A 50 -3.28 -5.63 4.59
N SER A 51 -2.88 -4.36 4.63
CA SER A 51 -1.73 -3.92 5.42
C SER A 51 -1.98 -4.02 6.93
N ILE A 52 -3.21 -3.74 7.38
CA ILE A 52 -3.60 -3.90 8.78
C ILE A 52 -3.61 -5.38 9.17
N ILE A 53 -4.17 -6.26 8.32
CA ILE A 53 -4.19 -7.71 8.55
C ILE A 53 -2.75 -8.26 8.61
N ALA A 54 -1.91 -7.89 7.65
CA ALA A 54 -0.50 -8.27 7.62
C ALA A 54 0.24 -7.79 8.89
N GLY A 55 0.00 -6.54 9.31
CA GLY A 55 0.57 -6.01 10.55
C GLY A 55 0.12 -6.77 11.79
N LYS A 56 -1.15 -7.17 11.88
CA LYS A 56 -1.65 -7.99 13.00
C LYS A 56 -0.92 -9.33 13.12
N GLN A 57 -0.66 -10.01 11.99
CA GLN A 57 0.07 -11.30 11.99
C GLN A 57 1.50 -11.21 12.53
N VAL A 58 2.12 -10.03 12.49
CA VAL A 58 3.48 -9.80 13.01
C VAL A 58 3.45 -9.51 14.51
N ILE A 59 2.39 -8.89 15.01
CA ILE A 59 2.30 -8.39 16.39
C ILE A 59 1.62 -9.40 17.32
N PHE A 60 0.67 -10.18 16.81
CA PHE A 60 -0.14 -11.09 17.60
C PHE A 60 0.07 -12.54 17.12
N ASP A 61 0.19 -13.46 18.08
CA ASP A 61 0.33 -14.88 17.78
C ASP A 61 -1.01 -15.56 17.44
N ASP A 62 -2.12 -15.00 17.93
CA ASP A 62 -3.47 -15.46 17.64
C ASP A 62 -4.09 -14.57 16.55
N VAL A 63 -4.07 -15.07 15.32
CA VAL A 63 -4.56 -14.35 14.14
C VAL A 63 -5.48 -15.23 13.31
N GLU A 64 -6.63 -14.69 12.93
CA GLU A 64 -7.68 -15.38 12.13
C GLU A 64 -7.20 -15.87 10.76
N VAL A 65 -6.09 -15.32 10.27
CA VAL A 65 -5.47 -15.66 8.99
C VAL A 65 -4.13 -16.32 9.27
N GLU A 66 -3.88 -17.50 8.69
CA GLU A 66 -2.59 -18.20 8.83
C GLU A 66 -1.41 -17.28 8.48
N LYS A 67 -0.36 -17.30 9.33
CA LYS A 67 0.86 -16.51 9.12
C LYS A 67 1.41 -16.76 7.71
N GLY A 68 1.56 -15.70 6.92
CA GLY A 68 2.05 -15.76 5.54
C GLY A 68 0.97 -15.95 4.46
N LYS A 69 -0.27 -16.28 4.83
CA LYS A 69 -1.42 -16.37 3.90
C LYS A 69 -2.30 -15.13 3.95
N VAL A 70 -1.69 -13.95 3.87
CA VAL A 70 -2.45 -12.74 3.54
C VAL A 70 -2.99 -12.89 2.12
N TYR A 71 -4.22 -12.46 1.86
CA TYR A 71 -4.77 -12.33 0.50
C TYR A 71 -3.99 -11.25 -0.29
N LYS A 72 -2.72 -11.51 -0.61
CA LYS A 72 -1.88 -10.67 -1.47
C LYS A 72 -1.94 -11.22 -2.88
N LEU A 73 -3.08 -10.98 -3.53
CA LEU A 73 -3.23 -11.12 -4.96
C LEU A 73 -2.93 -9.77 -5.63
N ARG A 74 -1.65 -9.42 -5.74
CA ARG A 74 -1.24 -8.25 -6.55
C ARG A 74 -0.27 -8.73 -7.62
N SER A 75 -0.87 -9.25 -8.70
CA SER A 75 -0.17 -9.45 -9.98
C SER A 75 0.44 -8.12 -10.45
N SER A 76 1.46 -8.18 -11.30
CA SER A 76 1.98 -7.03 -12.05
C SER A 76 0.89 -6.26 -12.80
N ASN A 77 -0.29 -6.86 -13.05
CA ASN A 77 -1.49 -6.18 -13.54
C ASN A 77 -1.98 -5.01 -12.67
N TYR A 78 -1.50 -4.90 -11.43
CA TYR A 78 -1.79 -3.76 -10.55
C TYR A 78 -0.76 -2.64 -10.68
N ILE A 79 0.27 -2.77 -11.51
CA ILE A 79 1.07 -1.64 -11.94
C ILE A 79 0.20 -0.80 -12.88
N ARG A 80 0.15 0.51 -12.64
CA ARG A 80 -0.57 1.44 -13.50
C ARG A 80 -0.06 1.33 -14.94
N ASN A 81 -0.97 1.33 -15.91
CA ASN A 81 -0.60 1.29 -17.32
C ASN A 81 0.37 2.42 -17.69
N GLY A 82 1.50 2.05 -18.29
CA GLY A 82 2.57 2.97 -18.69
C GLY A 82 3.65 3.18 -17.64
N GLU A 83 3.49 2.62 -16.44
CA GLU A 83 4.46 2.73 -15.35
C GLU A 83 5.25 1.41 -15.20
N ASP A 84 6.45 1.50 -14.62
CA ASP A 84 7.34 0.34 -14.46
C ASP A 84 7.18 -0.38 -13.12
N PHE A 85 6.63 0.31 -12.13
CA PHE A 85 6.49 -0.19 -10.77
C PHE A 85 5.20 0.27 -10.12
N TYR A 86 4.86 -0.41 -9.03
CA TYR A 86 3.86 -0.02 -8.05
C TYR A 86 4.54 0.10 -6.69
N HIS A 87 4.23 1.16 -5.95
CA HIS A 87 4.62 1.31 -4.55
C HIS A 87 3.41 1.60 -3.67
N GLY A 88 3.30 0.85 -2.58
CA GLY A 88 2.31 1.09 -1.54
C GLY A 88 2.98 1.13 -0.18
N LYS A 89 2.69 2.17 0.61
CA LYS A 89 3.16 2.28 1.99
C LYS A 89 2.05 2.74 2.91
N ILE A 90 1.93 2.09 4.05
CA ILE A 90 1.12 2.55 5.16
C ILE A 90 1.99 2.70 6.40
N GLU A 91 1.83 3.81 7.11
CA GLU A 91 2.44 4.02 8.41
C GLU A 91 1.32 4.11 9.45
N LEU A 92 1.52 3.44 10.57
CA LEU A 92 0.62 3.41 11.71
C LEU A 92 1.26 4.15 12.89
N LEU A 93 0.45 4.61 13.84
CA LEU A 93 0.99 5.07 15.12
C LEU A 93 1.74 3.92 15.83
N GLY A 94 2.85 4.25 16.49
CA GLY A 94 3.70 3.27 17.17
C GLY A 94 4.85 2.69 16.33
N SER A 95 5.32 3.42 15.32
CA SER A 95 6.46 3.06 14.45
C SER A 95 6.25 1.83 13.55
N PHE A 96 5.05 1.27 13.49
CA PHE A 96 4.71 0.19 12.57
C PHE A 96 4.44 0.72 11.17
N TYR A 97 5.00 0.07 10.17
CA TYR A 97 4.70 0.36 8.77
C TYR A 97 4.64 -0.94 7.96
N CYS A 98 3.88 -0.90 6.87
CA CYS A 98 3.92 -1.91 5.81
C CYS A 98 4.26 -1.20 4.52
N SER A 99 5.27 -1.68 3.81
CA SER A 99 5.65 -1.19 2.48
C SER A 99 5.71 -2.36 1.53
N GLU A 100 5.25 -2.16 0.32
CA GLU A 100 5.35 -3.14 -0.75
C GLU A 100 5.74 -2.47 -2.07
N PHE A 101 6.56 -3.18 -2.83
CA PHE A 101 6.94 -2.84 -4.19
C PHE A 101 6.56 -4.00 -5.09
N GLN A 102 5.99 -3.68 -6.25
CA GLN A 102 5.86 -4.62 -7.35
C GLN A 102 6.55 -4.00 -8.56
N LEU A 103 7.49 -4.73 -9.14
CA LEU A 103 8.18 -4.35 -10.36
C LEU A 103 7.61 -5.17 -11.53
N ASN A 104 7.68 -4.62 -12.74
CA ASN A 104 7.37 -5.34 -13.99
C ASN A 104 8.48 -6.33 -14.40
N LEU A 105 9.66 -6.18 -13.82
CA LEU A 105 10.87 -6.95 -14.06
C LEU A 105 11.46 -7.45 -12.74
N THR A 106 12.45 -8.35 -12.80
CA THR A 106 13.28 -8.59 -11.61
C THR A 106 14.01 -7.30 -11.23
N ARG A 107 14.32 -7.10 -9.95
CA ARG A 107 15.02 -5.89 -9.49
C ARG A 107 16.31 -5.63 -10.28
N LYS A 108 17.09 -6.67 -10.55
CA LYS A 108 18.34 -6.57 -11.31
C LYS A 108 18.09 -6.05 -12.73
N GLU A 109 17.15 -6.65 -13.46
CA GLU A 109 16.80 -6.22 -14.82
C GLU A 109 16.17 -4.83 -14.86
N PHE A 110 15.40 -4.47 -13.83
CA PHE A 110 14.82 -3.13 -13.68
C PHE A 110 15.92 -2.08 -13.60
N GLU A 111 16.88 -2.26 -12.68
CA GLU A 111 17.99 -1.32 -12.48
C GLU A 111 18.90 -1.25 -13.72
N GLU A 112 19.18 -2.38 -14.38
CA GLU A 112 19.99 -2.45 -15.59
C GLU A 112 19.34 -1.75 -16.81
N LYS A 113 18.03 -1.96 -17.02
CA LYS A 113 17.32 -1.44 -18.21
C LYS A 113 16.86 0.00 -18.01
N LEU A 114 16.28 0.30 -16.86
CA LEU A 114 15.64 1.59 -16.59
C LEU A 114 16.60 2.60 -15.95
N LYS A 115 17.75 2.15 -15.45
CA LYS A 115 18.83 2.98 -14.91
C LYS A 115 18.42 3.85 -13.72
N TYR A 116 17.41 3.42 -12.95
CA TYR A 116 17.04 4.01 -11.66
C TYR A 116 16.57 2.93 -10.67
N THR A 117 16.57 3.28 -9.39
CA THR A 117 15.95 2.51 -8.31
C THR A 117 14.89 3.38 -7.65
N PRO A 118 13.63 2.91 -7.47
CA PRO A 118 12.62 3.67 -6.75
C PRO A 118 13.08 3.93 -5.30
N LEU A 119 13.07 5.18 -4.85
CA LEU A 119 13.53 5.60 -3.52
C LEU A 119 12.34 6.05 -2.66
N HIS A 120 11.79 5.18 -1.79
CA HIS A 120 10.70 5.53 -0.86
C HIS A 120 10.76 4.81 0.50
#